data_AF-E2AAD1-F1
#
_entry.id   AF-E2AAD1-F1
#
_cell.length_a   1.000
_cell.length_b   1.000
_cell.length_c   1.000
_cell.angle_alpha   90.00
_cell.angle_beta   90.00
_cell.angle_gamma   90.00
#
_symmetry.space_group_name_H-M   'P 1'
#
loop_
_entity.id
_entity.type
_entity.pdbx_description
1 polymer ?
#
loop_
_entity_poly.entity_id
_entity_poly.type
_entity_poly.pdbx_seq_one_letter_code
_entity_poly.pdbx_strand_id
1 'polypeptide(L)' 'MSEEKEEIRYILKFYFKKGKNATQAAKKICDVYGHDAVSIRVAQIWFKRFQSGNFNVKDTPRS' A
#
# COMPACT_ATOMS: atom_id res chain seq x y z
N MET A 1 -7.79 -12.88 -3.42
CA MET A 1 -7.14 -13.17 -2.11
C MET A 1 -5.67 -12.76 -2.01
N SER A 2 -4.75 -13.26 -2.85
CA SER A 2 -3.32 -12.83 -2.85
C SER A 2 -3.06 -11.68 -3.82
N GLU A 3 -3.70 -11.72 -4.99
CA GLU A 3 -3.53 -10.73 -6.06
C GLU A 3 -4.13 -9.36 -5.71
N GLU A 4 -5.30 -9.31 -5.05
CA GLU A 4 -5.89 -8.06 -4.52
C GLU A 4 -4.97 -7.35 -3.52
N LYS A 5 -4.27 -8.11 -2.68
CA LYS A 5 -3.33 -7.53 -1.72
C LYS A 5 -2.11 -6.95 -2.43
N GLU A 6 -1.65 -7.58 -3.51
CA GLU A 6 -0.55 -7.08 -4.32
C GLU A 6 -0.94 -5.81 -5.08
N GLU A 7 -2.15 -5.78 -5.66
CA GLU A 7 -2.72 -4.61 -6.33
C GLU A 7 -2.76 -3.39 -5.40
N ILE A 8 -3.31 -3.55 -4.19
CA ILE A 8 -3.35 -2.48 -3.19
C ILE A 8 -1.95 -1.95 -2.87
N ARG A 9 -0.94 -2.82 -2.79
CA ARG A 9 0.46 -2.41 -2.53
C ARG A 9 1.06 -1.65 -3.72
N TYR A 10 0.75 -2.04 -4.95
CA TYR A 10 1.12 -1.28 -6.14
C TYR A 10 0.48 0.11 -6.15
N ILE A 11 -0.79 0.23 -5.77
CA ILE A 11 -1.49 1.51 -5.68
C ILE A 11 -0.89 2.38 -4.56
N LEU A 12 -0.56 1.80 -3.41
CA LEU A 12 0.17 2.50 -2.34
C LEU A 12 1.51 3.04 -2.83
N LYS A 13 2.28 2.23 -3.59
CA LYS A 13 3.55 2.65 -4.20
C LYS A 13 3.35 3.79 -5.20
N PHE A 14 2.30 3.75 -6.01
CA PHE A 14 1.94 4.84 -6.92
C PHE A 14 1.69 6.15 -6.16
N TYR A 15 0.88 6.12 -5.09
CA TYR A 15 0.62 7.31 -4.28
C TYR A 15 1.85 7.83 -3.54
N PHE A 16 2.73 6.94 -3.07
CA PHE A 16 4.01 7.31 -2.48
C PHE A 16 4.87 8.09 -3.49
N LYS A 17 5.02 7.58 -4.73
CA LYS A 17 5.75 8.28 -5.79
C LYS A 17 5.12 9.62 -6.19
N LYS A 18 3.81 9.77 -6.01
CA LYS A 18 3.08 11.03 -6.22
C LYS A 18 3.22 12.04 -5.07
N GLY A 19 4.00 11.72 -4.03
CA GLY A 19 4.21 12.58 -2.87
C GLY A 19 3.00 12.71 -1.94
N LYS A 20 2.03 11.78 -2.02
CA LYS A 20 0.95 11.71 -1.04
C LYS A 20 1.46 11.08 0.25
N ASN A 21 0.74 11.26 1.35
CA ASN A 21 1.00 10.53 2.58
C ASN A 21 0.14 9.24 2.69
N ALA A 22 0.50 8.36 3.63
CA ALA A 22 -0.15 7.06 3.80
C ALA A 22 -1.66 7.16 4.07
N THR A 23 -2.09 8.15 4.87
CA THR A 23 -3.50 8.37 5.20
C THR A 23 -4.30 8.78 3.97
N GLN A 24 -3.76 9.69 3.14
CA GLN A 24 -4.39 10.10 1.89
C GLN A 24 -4.49 8.95 0.90
N ALA A 25 -3.45 8.12 0.81
CA ALA A 25 -3.45 6.94 -0.05
C ALA A 25 -4.48 5.90 0.41
N ALA A 26 -4.52 5.60 1.71
CA ALA A 26 -5.48 4.65 2.28
C ALA A 26 -6.93 5.12 2.04
N LYS A 27 -7.24 6.39 2.31
CA LYS A 27 -8.57 6.95 2.06
C LYS A 27 -8.98 6.81 0.59
N LYS A 28 -8.10 7.18 -0.35
CA LYS A 28 -8.38 7.05 -1.79
C LYS A 28 -8.58 5.62 -2.24
N ILE A 29 -7.89 4.66 -1.63
CA ILE A 29 -8.08 3.24 -1.92
C ILE A 29 -9.45 2.79 -1.37
N CYS A 30 -9.77 3.14 -0.12
CA CYS A 30 -11.06 2.78 0.48
C CYS A 30 -12.27 3.43 -0.23
N ASP A 31 -12.10 4.64 -0.77
CA ASP A 31 -13.15 5.32 -1.56
C ASP A 31 -13.49 4.55 -2.85
N VAL A 32 -12.56 3.75 -3.40
CA VAL A 32 -12.75 2.99 -4.66
C VAL A 32 -13.07 1.51 -4.41
N TYR A 33 -12.34 0.87 -3.49
CA TYR A 33 -12.40 -0.57 -3.26
C TYR A 33 -13.27 -0.95 -2.05
N GLY A 34 -13.78 0.02 -1.30
CA GLY A 34 -14.61 -0.18 -0.11
C GLY A 34 -13.88 0.14 1.19
N HIS A 35 -14.66 0.41 2.25
CA HIS A 35 -14.19 0.99 3.52
C HIS A 35 -12.98 0.26 4.15
N ASP A 36 -12.93 -1.06 3.99
CA ASP A 36 -11.93 -1.94 4.63
C ASP A 36 -10.86 -2.48 3.67
N ALA A 37 -10.77 -1.93 2.45
CA ALA A 37 -9.79 -2.36 1.46
C ALA A 37 -8.35 -2.26 2.00
N VAL A 38 -8.01 -1.18 2.70
CA VAL A 38 -6.73 -1.05 3.38
C VAL A 38 -6.81 -0.17 4.63
N SER A 39 -6.28 -0.66 5.75
CA SER A 39 -6.17 0.18 6.94
C SER A 39 -5.04 1.21 6.82
N ILE A 40 -5.19 2.36 7.48
CA ILE A 40 -4.15 3.39 7.57
C ILE A 40 -2.84 2.80 8.11
N ARG A 41 -2.92 1.89 9.09
CA ARG A 41 -1.74 1.21 9.67
C ARG A 41 -0.98 0.40 8.63
N VAL A 42 -1.68 -0.34 7.77
CA VAL A 42 -1.05 -1.11 6.67
C VAL A 42 -0.40 -0.16 5.67
N ALA A 43 -1.09 0.92 5.28
CA ALA A 43 -0.52 1.93 4.39
C ALA A 43 0.76 2.55 4.97
N GLN A 44 0.79 2.86 6.27
CA GLN A 44 1.97 3.41 6.95
C GLN A 44 3.15 2.43 6.95
N ILE A 45 2.92 1.13 7.17
CA ILE A 45 3.97 0.10 7.13
C ILE A 45 4.61 0.06 5.73
N TRP A 46 3.79 0.06 4.68
CA TRP A 46 4.27 0.08 3.30
C TRP A 46 5.02 1.36 2.96
N PHE A 47 4.53 2.51 3.42
CA PHE A 47 5.18 3.79 3.21
C PHE A 47 6.56 3.84 3.90
N LYS A 48 6.69 3.35 5.13
CA LYS A 48 7.99 3.22 5.79
C LYS A 48 8.96 2.35 4.99
N ARG A 49 8.47 1.23 4.42
CA ARG A 49 9.26 0.36 3.55
C ARG A 49 9.71 1.08 2.26
N PHE A 50 8.85 1.89 1.66
CA PHE A 50 9.21 2.68 0.48
C PHE A 50 10.20 3.81 0.82
N GLN A 51 10.07 4.43 1.99
CA GLN A 51 11.02 5.43 2.49
C GLN A 51 12.42 4.84 2.71
N SER A 52 12.52 3.57 3.08
CA SER A 52 13.81 2.86 3.18
C SER A 52 14.35 2.37 1.82
N GLY A 53 13.75 2.80 0.70
CA GLY A 53 14.17 2.42 -0.65
C GLY A 53 13.73 1.02 -1.10
N ASN A 54 12.97 0.28 -0.29
CA ASN A 54 12.50 -1.05 -0.66
C ASN A 54 11.14 -0.98 -1.37
N PHE A 55 11.18 -0.99 -2.70
CA PHE A 55 9.99 -0.88 -3.56
C PHE A 55 9.41 -2.22 -4.04
N ASN A 56 9.88 -3.34 -3.49
CA ASN A 56 9.33 -4.66 -3.79
C ASN A 56 8.00 -4.84 -3.05
N VAL A 57 6.92 -5.07 -3.80
CA VAL A 57 5.56 -5.23 -3.24
C VAL A 57 5.16 -6.70 -3.04
N LYS A 58 5.91 -7.62 -3.64
CA LYS A 58 5.69 -9.05 -3.50
C LYS A 58 6.13 -9.52 -2.13
N ASP A 59 5.36 -10.43 -1.54
CA ASP A 59 5.83 -11.16 -0.37
C ASP A 59 6.99 -12.07 -0.79
N THR A 60 8.08 -12.03 -0.03
CA THR A 60 9.14 -13.02 -0.18
C THR A 60 8.60 -14.36 0.30
N PRO A 61 8.93 -15.49 -0.36
CA PRO A 61 8.58 -16.80 0.14
C PRO A 61 9.07 -16.91 1.59
N ARG A 62 8.18 -17.24 2.53
CA ARG A 62 8.58 -17.65 3.88
C ARG A 62 8.94 -19.13 3.78
N SER A 63 10.19 -19.47 4.10
CA SER A 63 10.64 -20.85 4.27
C SER A 63 9.85 -21.56 5.36
#